data_AF-A0AB39TBK1-F1
#
_entry.id   AF-A0AB39TBK1-F1
#
_cell.length_a   1.000
_cell.length_b   1.000
_cell.length_c   1.000
_cell.angle_alpha   90.00
_cell.angle_beta   90.00
_cell.angle_gamma   90.00
#
_symmetry.space_group_name_H-M   'P 1'
#
loop_
_entity.id
_entity.type
_entity.pdbx_description
1 polymer ?
#
loop_
_entity_poly.entity_id
_entity_poly.type
_entity_poly.pdbx_seq_one_letter_code
_entity_poly.pdbx_strand_id
1 'polypeptide(L)'
;MQTRLTAGDAELTINPDHGCRIESLRIAGTEVLRQGERYGSFPMVPWCGRTENGRFRNGATTHQLPVNAAPHAIHGTVRDLAWKTARTSATEAVFTCELGDPWPYKGRVTQVFELAEDSLTLRFGVETYDDSFPAQAGWHPWFLRNLGQGGQDVRIDFTPAWQEERGENHLPTGHRIDPLPGPWDDCFGMPDGVDVTLVWPEELELKLASRAEWVVIYDEPAEAVCVEPQSGPPNGLNTHPRLVTPIDPLEVESTWTWRRL
;
A
#
# COMPACT_ATOMS: atom_id res chain seq x y z
N MET A 1 -13.41 2.81 16.81
CA MET A 1 -12.64 3.64 17.76
C MET A 1 -11.20 3.71 17.25
N GLN A 2 -10.60 4.90 17.17
CA GLN A 2 -9.22 5.06 16.71
C GLN A 2 -8.22 4.42 17.68
N THR A 3 -7.11 3.89 17.15
CA THR A 3 -5.95 3.41 17.91
C THR A 3 -4.79 4.38 17.68
N ARG A 4 -4.12 4.81 18.74
CA ARG A 4 -2.96 5.72 18.66
C ARG A 4 -1.70 5.03 19.18
N LEU A 5 -0.62 5.14 18.42
CA LEU A 5 0.73 4.76 18.83
C LEU A 5 1.61 6.01 18.96
N THR A 6 2.57 5.98 19.87
CA THR A 6 3.52 7.07 20.13
C THR A 6 4.91 6.51 20.43
N ALA A 7 5.94 7.07 19.81
CA ALA A 7 7.34 6.77 20.10
C ALA A 7 8.17 8.04 19.94
N GLY A 8 8.74 8.56 21.04
CA GLY A 8 9.40 9.86 21.03
C GLY A 8 8.47 10.96 20.52
N ASP A 9 8.88 11.64 19.44
CA ASP A 9 8.13 12.72 18.78
C ASP A 9 7.22 12.21 17.64
N ALA A 10 7.13 10.90 17.42
CA ALA A 10 6.31 10.29 16.39
C ALA A 10 4.93 9.87 16.95
N GLU A 11 3.86 10.22 16.23
CA GLU A 11 2.49 9.80 16.55
C GLU A 11 1.81 9.17 15.32
N LEU A 12 1.21 8.00 15.51
CA LEU A 12 0.46 7.30 14.47
C LEU A 12 -0.99 7.12 14.92
N THR A 13 -1.96 7.46 14.07
CA THR A 13 -3.38 7.19 14.32
C THR A 13 -3.93 6.22 13.26
N ILE A 14 -4.50 5.11 13.73
CA ILE A 14 -5.07 4.03 12.91
C ILE A 14 -6.57 3.94 13.16
N ASN A 15 -7.36 3.77 12.10
CA ASN A 15 -8.80 3.59 12.21
C ASN A 15 -9.24 2.18 11.80
N PRO A 16 -9.39 1.24 12.76
CA PRO A 16 -9.81 -0.12 12.46
C PRO A 16 -11.22 -0.21 11.87
N ASP A 17 -12.11 0.74 12.15
CA ASP A 17 -13.49 0.70 11.63
C ASP A 17 -13.57 1.10 10.14
N HIS A 18 -12.52 1.75 9.61
CA HIS A 18 -12.46 2.25 8.23
C HIS A 18 -11.27 1.63 7.48
N GLY A 19 -11.27 0.31 7.39
CA GLY A 19 -10.25 -0.43 6.64
C GLY A 19 -8.90 -0.53 7.33
N CYS A 20 -8.81 -0.26 8.63
CA CYS A 20 -7.54 -0.24 9.36
C CYS A 20 -6.47 0.65 8.69
N ARG A 21 -6.91 1.77 8.13
CA ARG A 21 -6.04 2.75 7.50
C ARG A 21 -5.27 3.55 8.55
N ILE A 22 -4.09 4.04 8.17
CA ILE A 22 -3.41 5.12 8.87
C ILE A 22 -4.10 6.43 8.49
N GLU A 23 -4.71 7.12 9.45
CA GLU A 23 -5.35 8.42 9.23
C GLU A 23 -4.41 9.61 9.47
N SER A 24 -3.32 9.38 10.20
CA SER A 24 -2.35 10.42 10.59
C SER A 24 -1.02 9.75 10.91
N LEU A 25 0.06 10.34 10.40
CA LEU A 25 1.43 10.10 10.84
C LEU A 25 2.06 11.48 11.09
N ARG A 26 2.33 11.79 12.35
CA ARG A 26 3.00 13.03 12.74
C ARG A 26 4.41 12.76 13.18
N ILE A 27 5.34 13.57 12.70
CA ILE A 27 6.76 13.54 13.06
C ILE A 27 7.11 14.91 13.62
N ALA A 28 7.43 14.98 14.92
CA ALA A 28 7.70 16.24 15.62
C ALA A 28 6.59 17.30 15.43
N GLY A 29 5.33 16.83 15.45
CA GLY A 29 4.15 17.67 15.27
C GLY A 29 3.73 17.94 13.82
N THR A 30 4.60 17.67 12.84
CA THR A 30 4.31 17.84 11.41
C THR A 30 3.56 16.61 10.87
N GLU A 31 2.36 16.82 10.35
CA GLU A 31 1.62 15.78 9.62
C GLU A 31 2.28 15.53 8.27
N VAL A 32 2.49 14.26 7.89
CA VAL A 32 3.05 13.89 6.58
C VAL A 32 2.02 13.26 5.65
N LEU A 33 0.89 12.79 6.17
CA LEU A 33 -0.18 12.20 5.37
C LEU A 33 -1.29 13.20 5.11
N ARG A 34 -1.80 13.21 3.88
CA ARG A 34 -3.06 13.87 3.59
C ARG A 34 -4.17 13.13 4.34
N GLN A 35 -4.96 13.88 5.10
CA GLN A 35 -6.04 13.33 5.92
C GLN A 35 -7.39 13.41 5.21
N GLY A 36 -8.29 12.46 5.52
CA GLY A 36 -9.67 12.46 5.04
C GLY A 36 -10.17 11.06 4.67
N GLU A 37 -11.47 10.94 4.40
CA GLU A 37 -12.15 9.66 4.15
C GLU A 37 -11.61 8.90 2.93
N ARG A 38 -10.96 9.60 1.99
CA ARG A 38 -10.34 9.01 0.79
C ARG A 38 -8.81 8.90 0.86
N TYR A 39 -8.21 9.43 1.92
CA TYR A 39 -6.75 9.58 2.06
C TYR A 39 -6.22 8.77 3.25
N GLY A 40 -5.05 9.17 3.77
CA GLY A 40 -4.27 8.41 4.74
C GLY A 40 -3.41 7.35 4.05
N SER A 41 -3.26 6.19 4.68
CA SER A 41 -2.69 5.00 4.05
C SER A 41 -3.60 3.81 4.30
N PHE A 42 -4.32 3.36 3.27
CA PHE A 42 -5.23 2.22 3.38
C PHE A 42 -4.58 0.93 2.85
N PRO A 43 -4.97 -0.24 3.39
CA PRO A 43 -4.52 -1.53 2.89
C PRO A 43 -5.11 -1.82 1.50
N MET A 44 -4.34 -2.49 0.65
CA MET A 44 -4.81 -3.04 -0.62
C MET A 44 -4.67 -4.57 -0.58
N VAL A 45 -5.72 -5.27 -0.15
CA VAL A 45 -5.74 -6.74 -0.02
C VAL A 45 -7.17 -7.24 -0.35
N PRO A 46 -7.37 -8.34 -1.10
CA PRO A 46 -6.38 -9.28 -1.62
C PRO A 46 -5.82 -8.95 -3.01
N TRP A 47 -6.01 -7.73 -3.52
CA TRP A 47 -5.29 -7.25 -4.71
C TRP A 47 -4.91 -5.78 -4.59
N CYS A 48 -3.84 -5.40 -5.28
CA CYS A 48 -3.34 -4.04 -5.34
C CYS A 48 -3.65 -3.39 -6.69
N GLY A 49 -3.86 -2.08 -6.69
CA GLY A 49 -4.26 -1.34 -7.89
C GLY A 49 -5.47 -1.96 -8.58
N ARG A 50 -5.48 -1.90 -9.93
CA ARG A 50 -6.58 -2.36 -10.78
C ARG A 50 -6.49 -3.87 -11.06
N THR A 51 -7.63 -4.55 -11.13
CA THR A 51 -7.78 -5.88 -11.73
C THR A 51 -8.62 -5.75 -13.00
N GLU A 52 -8.09 -6.24 -14.12
CA GLU A 52 -8.70 -6.04 -15.44
C GLU A 52 -10.13 -6.58 -15.48
N ASN A 53 -11.06 -5.72 -15.89
CA ASN A 53 -12.50 -5.96 -15.94
C ASN A 53 -13.12 -6.53 -14.65
N GLY A 54 -12.42 -6.41 -13.51
CA GLY A 54 -12.77 -7.10 -12.28
C GLY A 54 -12.76 -8.62 -12.39
N ARG A 55 -11.99 -9.20 -13.32
CA ARG A 55 -11.96 -10.65 -13.55
C ARG A 55 -10.60 -11.21 -13.20
N PHE A 56 -10.59 -12.33 -12.49
CA PHE A 56 -9.38 -13.11 -12.28
C PHE A 56 -9.64 -14.60 -12.36
N ARG A 57 -8.58 -15.39 -12.49
CA ARG A 57 -8.64 -16.84 -12.50
C ARG A 57 -7.97 -17.45 -11.27
N ASN A 58 -8.57 -18.51 -10.75
CA ASN A 58 -7.89 -19.46 -9.86
C ASN A 58 -7.98 -20.85 -10.50
N GLY A 59 -6.86 -21.34 -11.03
CA GLY A 59 -6.86 -22.50 -11.91
C GLY A 59 -7.78 -22.29 -13.12
N ALA A 60 -8.73 -23.21 -13.32
CA ALA A 60 -9.70 -23.12 -14.41
C ALA A 60 -10.91 -22.23 -14.11
N THR A 61 -11.12 -21.85 -12.84
CA THR A 61 -12.30 -21.07 -12.43
C THR A 61 -12.07 -19.59 -12.65
N THR A 62 -13.04 -18.92 -13.28
CA THR A 62 -13.04 -17.46 -13.46
C THR A 62 -14.00 -16.83 -12.46
N HIS A 63 -13.55 -15.80 -11.77
CA HIS A 63 -14.35 -15.04 -10.82
C HIS A 63 -14.60 -13.60 -11.32
N GLN A 64 -15.69 -13.00 -10.85
CA GLN A 64 -16.04 -11.61 -11.09
C GLN A 64 -16.04 -10.87 -9.76
N LEU A 65 -15.16 -9.90 -9.63
CA LEU A 65 -15.07 -8.94 -8.54
C LEU A 65 -16.05 -7.76 -8.80
N PRO A 66 -16.44 -7.05 -7.74
CA PRO A 66 -17.17 -5.79 -7.88
C PRO A 66 -16.37 -4.78 -8.70
N VAL A 67 -17.00 -4.20 -9.71
CA VAL A 67 -16.41 -3.14 -10.54
C VAL A 67 -16.67 -1.80 -9.85
N ASN A 68 -15.75 -1.40 -8.96
CA ASN A 68 -15.80 -0.15 -8.20
C ASN A 68 -15.03 1.00 -8.87
N ALA A 69 -14.28 0.73 -9.96
CA ALA A 69 -13.58 1.73 -10.77
C ALA A 69 -13.71 1.36 -12.26
N ALA A 70 -14.91 1.56 -12.82
CA ALA A 70 -15.27 1.05 -14.14
C ALA A 70 -14.24 1.39 -15.24
N PRO A 71 -13.85 0.40 -16.08
CA PRO A 71 -14.39 -0.95 -16.16
C PRO A 71 -13.75 -1.98 -15.20
N HIS A 72 -12.85 -1.56 -14.30
CA HIS A 72 -12.02 -2.42 -13.47
C HIS A 72 -12.50 -2.55 -12.01
N ALA A 73 -12.00 -3.58 -11.33
CA ALA A 73 -12.01 -3.61 -9.86
C ALA A 73 -10.72 -2.96 -9.35
N ILE A 74 -10.72 -2.34 -8.17
CA ILE A 74 -9.55 -1.65 -7.63
C ILE A 74 -9.41 -1.81 -6.11
N HIS A 75 -8.17 -2.01 -5.65
CA HIS A 75 -7.71 -1.93 -4.25
C HIS A 75 -8.28 -2.91 -3.22
N GLY A 76 -8.58 -4.14 -3.62
CA GLY A 76 -8.99 -5.16 -2.66
C GLY A 76 -10.38 -4.94 -2.07
N THR A 77 -10.70 -5.72 -1.04
CA THR A 77 -11.96 -5.60 -0.29
C THR A 77 -11.76 -5.09 1.13
N VAL A 78 -10.59 -5.34 1.74
CA VAL A 78 -10.40 -5.09 3.18
C VAL A 78 -10.34 -3.60 3.56
N ARG A 79 -10.13 -2.71 2.59
CA ARG A 79 -10.14 -1.25 2.78
C ARG A 79 -11.51 -0.69 3.19
N ASP A 80 -12.57 -1.43 2.91
CA ASP A 80 -13.96 -1.03 3.17
C ASP A 80 -14.58 -1.82 4.34
N LEU A 81 -13.79 -2.65 5.02
CA LEU A 81 -14.23 -3.49 6.13
C LEU A 81 -13.75 -2.96 7.48
N ALA A 82 -14.49 -3.28 8.53
CA ALA A 82 -14.01 -3.11 9.89
C ALA A 82 -13.04 -4.24 10.27
N TRP A 83 -11.97 -3.88 10.97
CA TRP A 83 -10.94 -4.81 11.42
C TRP A 83 -11.06 -5.04 12.92
N LYS A 84 -10.72 -6.25 13.34
CA LYS A 84 -10.69 -6.63 14.75
C LYS A 84 -9.30 -6.36 15.33
N THR A 85 -9.24 -5.57 16.40
CA THR A 85 -8.03 -5.40 17.21
C THR A 85 -7.63 -6.73 17.85
N ALA A 86 -6.40 -7.18 17.59
CA ALA A 86 -5.82 -8.38 18.16
C ALA A 86 -4.89 -8.06 19.34
N ARG A 87 -3.98 -7.08 19.18
CA ARG A 87 -3.11 -6.58 20.26
C ARG A 87 -2.78 -5.10 20.04
N THR A 88 -2.58 -4.36 21.12
CA THR A 88 -2.11 -2.96 21.08
C THR A 88 -1.21 -2.67 22.27
N SER A 89 -0.19 -1.85 22.04
CA SER A 89 0.66 -1.24 23.05
C SER A 89 0.84 0.25 22.74
N ALA A 90 1.78 0.93 23.40
CA ALA A 90 2.12 2.31 23.07
C ALA A 90 2.78 2.43 21.68
N THR A 91 3.48 1.39 21.22
CA THR A 91 4.33 1.44 20.01
C THR A 91 3.97 0.36 18.99
N GLU A 92 3.03 -0.53 19.29
CA GLU A 92 2.64 -1.61 18.39
C GLU A 92 1.10 -1.73 18.33
N ALA A 93 0.55 -2.01 17.15
CA ALA A 93 -0.83 -2.46 17.02
C ALA A 93 -0.94 -3.59 15.98
N VAL A 94 -1.81 -4.56 16.26
CA VAL A 94 -2.15 -5.64 15.32
C VAL A 94 -3.64 -5.77 15.18
N PHE A 95 -4.06 -5.89 13.94
CA PHE A 95 -5.44 -6.03 13.54
C PHE A 95 -5.61 -7.23 12.62
N THR A 96 -6.79 -7.81 12.63
CA THR A 96 -7.18 -8.94 11.78
C THR A 96 -8.47 -8.63 11.04
N CYS A 97 -8.57 -9.08 9.79
CA CYS A 97 -9.77 -9.00 8.97
C CYS A 97 -9.96 -10.33 8.26
N GLU A 98 -11.18 -10.86 8.26
CA GLU A 98 -11.49 -12.09 7.53
C GLU A 98 -11.85 -11.74 6.08
N LEU A 99 -11.25 -12.46 5.14
CA LEU A 99 -11.63 -12.45 3.73
C LEU A 99 -12.89 -13.30 3.54
N GLY A 100 -13.75 -12.81 2.65
CA GLY A 100 -15.01 -13.43 2.27
C GLY A 100 -15.72 -12.52 1.28
N ASP A 101 -17.02 -12.75 1.07
CA ASP A 101 -17.83 -12.02 0.10
C ASP A 101 -17.57 -10.49 0.15
N PRO A 102 -17.26 -9.84 -0.99
CA PRO A 102 -17.33 -10.35 -2.37
C PRO A 102 -16.08 -11.09 -2.88
N TRP A 103 -15.04 -11.25 -2.05
CA TRP A 103 -13.92 -12.13 -2.39
C TRP A 103 -14.36 -13.60 -2.27
N PRO A 104 -14.12 -14.45 -3.30
CA PRO A 104 -14.72 -15.78 -3.37
C PRO A 104 -14.08 -16.82 -2.44
N TYR A 105 -12.99 -16.48 -1.74
CA TYR A 105 -12.27 -17.39 -0.86
C TYR A 105 -12.30 -16.90 0.58
N LYS A 106 -12.28 -17.85 1.52
CA LYS A 106 -12.05 -17.54 2.92
C LYS A 106 -10.55 -17.39 3.17
N GLY A 107 -10.20 -16.48 4.07
CA GLY A 107 -8.83 -16.29 4.51
C GLY A 107 -8.79 -15.25 5.61
N ARG A 108 -7.61 -15.01 6.16
CA ARG A 108 -7.39 -13.98 7.16
C ARG A 108 -6.29 -13.06 6.70
N VAL A 109 -6.51 -11.76 6.84
CA VAL A 109 -5.49 -10.73 6.72
C VAL A 109 -5.13 -10.25 8.11
N THR A 110 -3.85 -10.28 8.43
CA THR A 110 -3.26 -9.68 9.63
C THR A 110 -2.46 -8.47 9.21
N GLN A 111 -2.67 -7.32 9.88
CA GLN A 111 -1.89 -6.11 9.68
C GLN A 111 -1.21 -5.72 10.99
N VAL A 112 0.10 -5.53 10.94
CA VAL A 112 0.94 -5.15 12.09
C VAL A 112 1.55 -3.77 11.83
N PHE A 113 1.53 -2.93 12.85
CA PHE A 113 2.17 -1.63 12.90
C PHE A 113 3.16 -1.62 14.06
N GLU A 114 4.41 -1.27 13.80
CA GLU A 114 5.46 -1.08 14.81
C GLU A 114 6.06 0.32 14.61
N LEU A 115 5.88 1.18 15.62
CA LEU A 115 6.35 2.56 15.62
C LEU A 115 7.56 2.69 16.55
N ALA A 116 8.65 3.20 16.00
CA ALA A 116 9.83 3.67 16.72
C ALA A 116 9.98 5.18 16.57
N GLU A 117 10.97 5.78 17.22
CA GLU A 117 11.17 7.24 17.23
C GLU A 117 11.46 7.81 15.84
N ASP A 118 12.12 7.02 14.99
CA ASP A 118 12.59 7.41 13.65
C ASP A 118 12.05 6.52 12.52
N SER A 119 11.15 5.57 12.84
CA SER A 119 10.65 4.63 11.86
C SER A 119 9.26 4.04 12.16
N LEU A 120 8.58 3.64 11.10
CA LEU A 120 7.33 2.89 11.11
C LEU A 120 7.49 1.64 10.25
N THR A 121 7.36 0.46 10.84
CA THR A 121 7.30 -0.80 10.09
C THR A 121 5.87 -1.30 10.00
N LEU A 122 5.47 -1.64 8.78
CA LEU A 122 4.16 -2.15 8.40
C LEU A 122 4.31 -3.57 7.88
N ARG A 123 3.46 -4.49 8.32
CA ARG A 123 3.43 -5.86 7.80
C ARG A 123 2.02 -6.32 7.49
N PHE A 124 1.87 -7.03 6.38
CA PHE A 124 0.72 -7.88 6.10
C PHE A 124 1.12 -9.35 6.19
N GLY A 125 0.23 -10.16 6.77
CA GLY A 125 0.15 -11.59 6.53
C GLY A 125 -1.22 -11.92 5.94
N VAL A 126 -1.26 -12.67 4.84
CA VAL A 126 -2.49 -13.20 4.25
C VAL A 126 -2.43 -14.72 4.30
N GLU A 127 -3.38 -15.30 5.00
CA GLU A 127 -3.43 -16.73 5.29
C GLU A 127 -4.74 -17.34 4.78
N THR A 128 -4.69 -18.63 4.44
CA THR A 128 -5.86 -19.46 4.20
C THR A 128 -5.77 -20.73 5.02
N TYR A 129 -6.91 -21.24 5.47
CA TYR A 129 -7.02 -22.54 6.13
C TYR A 129 -7.76 -23.57 5.27
N ASP A 130 -8.27 -23.15 4.10
CA ASP A 130 -9.05 -23.94 3.16
C ASP A 130 -8.40 -23.87 1.76
N ASP A 131 -9.15 -23.42 0.75
CA ASP A 131 -8.69 -23.30 -0.63
C ASP A 131 -7.53 -22.32 -0.77
N SER A 132 -6.59 -22.68 -1.65
CA SER A 132 -5.53 -21.76 -2.07
C SER A 132 -6.07 -20.77 -3.10
N PHE A 133 -5.62 -19.52 -3.04
CA PHE A 133 -6.06 -18.46 -3.94
C PHE A 133 -4.93 -17.47 -4.26
N PRO A 134 -4.96 -16.81 -5.44
CA PRO A 134 -4.00 -15.76 -5.73
C PRO A 134 -4.28 -14.53 -4.86
N ALA A 135 -3.24 -13.91 -4.32
CA ALA A 135 -3.37 -12.66 -3.60
C ALA A 135 -2.20 -11.71 -3.87
N GLN A 136 -2.46 -10.43 -3.68
CA GLN A 136 -1.45 -9.38 -3.55
C GLN A 136 -1.77 -8.54 -2.32
N ALA A 137 -0.73 -7.94 -1.74
CA ALA A 137 -0.85 -7.03 -0.61
C ALA A 137 0.09 -5.84 -0.75
N GLY A 138 -0.33 -4.70 -0.24
CA GLY A 138 0.40 -3.43 -0.26
C GLY A 138 -0.39 -2.31 0.41
N TRP A 139 0.20 -1.12 0.47
CA TRP A 139 -0.40 0.06 1.10
C TRP A 139 -0.49 1.20 0.10
N HIS A 140 -1.48 2.07 0.28
CA HIS A 140 -1.66 3.25 -0.55
C HIS A 140 -1.54 4.53 0.28
N PRO A 141 -0.32 4.94 0.69
CA PRO A 141 -0.11 6.17 1.43
C PRO A 141 -0.26 7.40 0.54
N TRP A 142 -1.03 8.37 1.01
CA TRP A 142 -1.16 9.70 0.41
C TRP A 142 -0.32 10.68 1.22
N PHE A 143 0.93 10.90 0.82
CA PHE A 143 1.78 11.89 1.45
C PHE A 143 1.42 13.29 0.98
N LEU A 144 1.51 14.29 1.87
CA LEU A 144 1.28 15.68 1.51
C LEU A 144 2.33 16.15 0.50
N ARG A 145 1.90 16.81 -0.58
CA ARG A 145 2.86 17.40 -1.53
C ARG A 145 3.70 18.49 -0.86
N ASN A 146 3.12 19.26 0.05
CA ASN A 146 3.79 20.30 0.85
C ASN A 146 3.40 20.13 2.32
N LEU A 147 4.35 20.23 3.25
CA LEU A 147 4.09 20.05 4.69
C LEU A 147 3.43 21.28 5.35
N GLY A 148 3.26 22.37 4.60
CA GLY A 148 2.56 23.57 5.05
C GLY A 148 3.35 24.43 6.04
N GLN A 149 4.65 24.18 6.23
CA GLN A 149 5.52 24.99 7.11
C GLN A 149 6.25 26.11 6.35
N GLY A 150 5.84 26.39 5.10
CA GLY A 150 6.47 27.39 4.23
C GLY A 150 7.65 26.88 3.42
N GLY A 151 7.94 25.57 3.46
CA GLY A 151 8.95 24.92 2.63
C GLY A 151 8.46 24.57 1.21
N GLN A 152 9.28 23.80 0.50
CA GLN A 152 9.06 23.43 -0.90
C GLN A 152 8.27 22.13 -1.03
N ASP A 153 7.70 21.92 -2.21
CA ASP A 153 7.06 20.65 -2.54
C ASP A 153 8.05 19.49 -2.51
N VAL A 154 7.52 18.32 -2.16
CA VAL A 154 8.25 17.06 -2.06
C VAL A 154 8.92 16.68 -3.38
N ARG A 155 10.13 16.15 -3.27
CA ARG A 155 10.86 15.49 -4.36
C ARG A 155 10.84 13.98 -4.13
N ILE A 156 10.54 13.23 -5.18
CA ILE A 156 10.54 11.77 -5.17
C ILE A 156 11.88 11.32 -5.78
N ASP A 157 12.71 10.67 -4.99
CA ASP A 157 14.00 10.14 -5.41
C ASP A 157 14.00 8.60 -5.34
N PHE A 158 14.22 7.96 -6.48
CA PHE A 158 14.30 6.51 -6.61
C PHE A 158 14.95 6.12 -7.94
N THR A 159 15.48 4.91 -8.02
CA THR A 159 16.09 4.38 -9.24
C THR A 159 15.46 3.01 -9.56
N PRO A 160 14.38 2.98 -10.36
CA PRO A 160 13.77 1.71 -10.76
C PRO A 160 14.58 1.05 -11.87
N ALA A 161 14.55 -0.28 -11.93
CA ALA A 161 15.19 -1.03 -13.01
C ALA A 161 14.41 -0.92 -14.32
N TRP A 162 13.08 -0.77 -14.24
CA TRP A 162 12.21 -0.48 -15.39
C TRP A 162 10.91 0.18 -14.94
N GLN A 163 10.21 0.80 -15.88
CA GLN A 163 8.80 1.17 -15.77
C GLN A 163 7.95 0.19 -16.59
N GLU A 164 6.79 -0.21 -16.06
CA GLU A 164 5.79 -0.93 -16.84
C GLU A 164 5.12 0.03 -17.81
N GLU A 165 5.10 -0.29 -19.10
CA GLU A 165 4.36 0.48 -20.08
C GLU A 165 2.86 0.47 -19.72
N ARG A 166 2.31 1.65 -19.43
CA ARG A 166 0.90 1.81 -19.10
C ARG A 166 0.05 1.83 -20.38
N GLY A 167 -0.87 0.88 -20.49
CA GLY A 167 -1.86 0.83 -21.56
C GLY A 167 -2.96 1.88 -21.39
N GLU A 168 -3.77 2.07 -22.44
CA GLU A 168 -4.92 2.99 -22.45
C GLU A 168 -5.98 2.68 -21.37
N ASN A 169 -5.98 1.45 -20.86
CA ASN A 169 -6.83 0.99 -19.76
C ASN A 169 -6.20 1.23 -18.36
N HIS A 170 -5.09 1.97 -18.27
CA HIS A 170 -4.34 2.22 -17.04
C HIS A 170 -3.81 0.95 -16.36
N LEU A 171 -3.54 -0.10 -17.14
CA LEU A 171 -2.90 -1.33 -16.69
C LEU A 171 -1.56 -1.54 -17.41
N PRO A 172 -0.60 -2.23 -16.80
CA PRO A 172 0.61 -2.67 -17.48
C PRO A 172 0.28 -3.48 -18.75
N THR A 173 0.92 -3.14 -19.87
CA THR A 173 0.83 -3.93 -21.12
C THR A 173 1.63 -5.24 -21.03
N GLY A 174 2.55 -5.34 -20.06
CA GLY A 174 3.54 -6.41 -19.92
C GLY A 174 4.88 -6.09 -20.58
N HIS A 175 5.01 -4.92 -21.22
CA HIS A 175 6.29 -4.42 -21.72
C HIS A 175 7.01 -3.58 -20.66
N ARG A 176 8.32 -3.80 -20.56
CA ARG A 176 9.22 -3.02 -19.71
C ARG A 176 9.90 -1.95 -20.55
N ILE A 177 9.83 -0.70 -20.10
CA ILE A 177 10.43 0.46 -20.75
C ILE A 177 11.39 1.18 -19.80
N ASP A 178 12.26 2.01 -20.37
CA ASP A 178 13.05 2.93 -19.57
C ASP A 178 12.13 3.92 -18.84
N PRO A 179 12.44 4.28 -17.57
CA PRO A 179 11.63 5.23 -16.81
C PRO A 179 11.48 6.57 -17.52
N LEU A 180 10.24 7.05 -17.62
CA LEU A 180 9.91 8.34 -18.21
C LEU A 180 9.80 9.43 -17.13
N PRO A 181 10.00 10.71 -17.46
CA PRO A 181 9.71 11.81 -16.54
C PRO A 181 8.22 11.83 -16.14
N GLY A 182 7.95 12.23 -14.90
CA GLY A 182 6.58 12.37 -14.38
C GLY A 182 5.79 13.56 -14.99
N PRO A 183 4.55 13.79 -14.52
CA PRO A 183 3.90 13.06 -13.44
C PRO A 183 3.56 11.60 -13.82
N TRP A 184 3.45 10.77 -12.80
CA TRP A 184 3.26 9.33 -12.84
C TRP A 184 1.90 8.93 -12.26
N ASP A 185 1.32 7.90 -12.88
CA ASP A 185 0.33 6.96 -12.34
C ASP A 185 0.80 5.57 -12.81
N ASP A 186 2.03 5.23 -12.42
CA ASP A 186 2.84 4.23 -13.12
C ASP A 186 3.44 3.22 -12.14
N CYS A 187 3.55 1.98 -12.62
CA CYS A 187 4.17 0.88 -11.88
C CYS A 187 5.63 0.73 -12.32
N PHE A 188 6.51 0.53 -11.36
CA PHE A 188 7.94 0.36 -11.57
C PHE A 188 8.42 -0.95 -10.95
N GLY A 189 9.43 -1.55 -11.58
CA GLY A 189 10.10 -2.74 -11.08
C GLY A 189 11.41 -2.41 -10.37
N MET A 190 11.60 -2.96 -9.18
CA MET A 190 12.77 -2.79 -8.32
C MET A 190 13.23 -4.16 -7.79
N PRO A 191 14.00 -4.94 -8.58
CA PRO A 191 14.31 -6.34 -8.26
C PRO A 191 15.14 -6.54 -6.98
N ASP A 192 15.86 -5.51 -6.55
CA ASP A 192 16.63 -5.53 -5.29
C ASP A 192 15.79 -5.07 -4.07
N GLY A 193 14.50 -4.81 -4.28
CA GLY A 193 13.57 -4.25 -3.30
C GLY A 193 13.22 -2.80 -3.57
N VAL A 194 12.03 -2.38 -3.17
CA VAL A 194 11.60 -0.97 -3.21
C VAL A 194 12.47 -0.14 -2.27
N ASP A 195 13.03 0.95 -2.81
CA ASP A 195 13.78 1.97 -2.09
C ASP A 195 13.43 3.34 -2.71
N VAL A 196 12.51 4.07 -2.06
CA VAL A 196 12.03 5.37 -2.52
C VAL A 196 12.18 6.38 -1.39
N THR A 197 12.76 7.54 -1.70
CA THR A 197 12.93 8.64 -0.74
C THR A 197 12.09 9.84 -1.13
N LEU A 198 11.26 10.29 -0.20
CA LEU A 198 10.53 11.55 -0.27
C LEU A 198 11.31 12.62 0.48
N VAL A 199 11.64 13.71 -0.19
CA VAL A 199 12.40 14.83 0.38
C VAL A 199 11.55 16.09 0.30
N TRP A 200 11.13 16.61 1.45
CA TRP A 200 10.65 17.98 1.60
C TRP A 200 11.86 18.85 1.95
N PRO A 201 12.38 19.66 1.00
CA PRO A 201 13.65 20.36 1.18
C PRO A 201 13.66 21.24 2.44
N GLU A 202 14.72 21.13 3.24
CA GLU A 202 14.92 21.88 4.50
C GLU A 202 13.92 21.53 5.62
N GLU A 203 13.07 20.52 5.43
CA GLU A 203 12.04 20.13 6.41
C GLU A 203 12.21 18.67 6.86
N LEU A 204 12.09 17.73 5.93
CA LEU A 204 11.99 16.30 6.26
C LEU A 204 12.45 15.42 5.08
N GLU A 205 13.13 14.34 5.41
CA GLU A 205 13.37 13.21 4.52
C GLU A 205 12.65 11.97 5.08
N LEU A 206 11.89 11.29 4.23
CA LEU A 206 11.17 10.05 4.54
C LEU A 206 11.51 9.00 3.48
N LYS A 207 12.14 7.90 3.91
CA LYS A 207 12.52 6.78 3.07
C LYS A 207 11.55 5.62 3.27
N LEU A 208 11.00 5.09 2.18
CA LEU A 208 10.18 3.88 2.15
C LEU A 208 10.99 2.73 1.56
N ALA A 209 11.22 1.68 2.37
CA ALA A 209 11.92 0.47 1.97
C ALA A 209 11.02 -0.76 2.06
N SER A 210 11.14 -1.69 1.11
CA SER A 210 10.44 -2.98 1.13
C SER A 210 11.22 -4.05 0.36
N ARG A 211 11.07 -5.31 0.77
CA ARG A 211 11.52 -6.46 -0.04
C ARG A 211 10.61 -6.75 -1.24
N ALA A 212 9.45 -6.11 -1.31
CA ALA A 212 8.61 -6.17 -2.49
C ALA A 212 9.38 -5.62 -3.70
N GLU A 213 9.11 -6.16 -4.88
CA GLU A 213 9.82 -5.80 -6.11
C GLU A 213 9.04 -4.79 -6.96
N TRP A 214 7.87 -4.35 -6.50
CA TRP A 214 6.95 -3.51 -7.26
C TRP A 214 6.55 -2.29 -6.43
N VAL A 215 6.61 -1.12 -7.07
CA VAL A 215 6.10 0.13 -6.51
C VAL A 215 5.24 0.84 -7.55
N VAL A 216 4.09 1.37 -7.13
CA VAL A 216 3.36 2.37 -7.91
C VAL A 216 3.70 3.74 -7.35
N ILE A 217 4.03 4.68 -8.24
CA ILE A 217 4.16 6.09 -7.92
C ILE A 217 2.99 6.81 -8.56
N TYR A 218 2.22 7.52 -7.73
CA TYR A 218 1.11 8.35 -8.19
C TYR A 218 1.28 9.79 -7.70
N ASP A 219 1.66 10.71 -8.60
CA ASP A 219 1.94 12.10 -8.27
C ASP A 219 1.28 13.12 -9.22
N GLU A 220 0.22 12.72 -9.93
CA GLU A 220 -0.64 13.66 -10.67
C GLU A 220 -1.39 14.68 -9.79
N PRO A 221 -1.90 14.33 -8.58
CA PRO A 221 -2.66 15.26 -7.76
C PRO A 221 -1.81 16.42 -7.23
N ALA A 222 -2.34 17.63 -7.28
CA ALA A 222 -1.62 18.84 -6.87
C ALA A 222 -1.28 18.85 -5.37
N GLU A 223 -2.03 18.13 -4.55
CA GLU A 223 -1.94 18.22 -3.10
C GLU A 223 -1.30 17.00 -2.42
N ALA A 224 -1.00 15.92 -3.17
CA ALA A 224 -0.43 14.71 -2.60
C ALA A 224 0.41 13.90 -3.60
N VAL A 225 1.28 13.05 -3.06
CA VAL A 225 2.03 12.02 -3.78
C VAL A 225 1.83 10.66 -3.10
N CYS A 226 1.78 9.59 -3.88
CA CYS A 226 1.67 8.22 -3.37
C CYS A 226 2.88 7.40 -3.76
N VAL A 227 3.34 6.59 -2.82
CA VAL A 227 4.42 5.60 -3.01
C VAL A 227 3.91 4.28 -2.46
N GLU A 228 3.65 3.32 -3.34
CA GLU A 228 2.88 2.13 -3.01
C GLU A 228 3.71 0.85 -3.19
N PRO A 229 4.52 0.45 -2.20
CA PRO A 229 5.14 -0.87 -2.21
C PRO A 229 4.04 -1.95 -2.19
N GLN A 230 4.10 -2.86 -3.15
CA GLN A 230 3.10 -3.91 -3.34
C GLN A 230 3.73 -5.22 -3.80
N SER A 231 3.17 -6.36 -3.40
CA SER A 231 3.76 -7.69 -3.69
C SER A 231 3.65 -8.15 -5.15
N GLY A 232 3.07 -7.35 -6.02
CA GLY A 232 2.99 -7.60 -7.46
C GLY A 232 2.43 -6.37 -8.19
N PRO A 233 2.49 -6.33 -9.53
CA PRO A 233 2.03 -5.19 -10.31
C PRO A 233 0.49 -5.10 -10.31
N PRO A 234 -0.11 -3.98 -10.78
CA PRO A 234 -1.53 -3.94 -11.10
C PRO A 234 -1.90 -5.08 -12.06
N ASN A 235 -3.09 -5.66 -11.87
CA ASN A 235 -3.57 -6.87 -12.53
C ASN A 235 -2.74 -8.14 -12.23
N GLY A 236 -1.91 -8.11 -11.19
CA GLY A 236 -1.02 -9.21 -10.82
C GLY A 236 -1.74 -10.49 -10.44
N LEU A 237 -3.00 -10.45 -10.00
CA LEU A 237 -3.81 -11.68 -9.87
C LEU A 237 -3.88 -12.49 -11.18
N ASN A 238 -3.77 -11.84 -12.33
CA ASN A 238 -3.79 -12.47 -13.66
C ASN A 238 -2.38 -12.63 -14.25
N THR A 239 -1.53 -11.62 -14.12
CA THR A 239 -0.23 -11.59 -14.81
C THR A 239 0.90 -12.22 -13.97
N HIS A 240 0.80 -12.15 -12.64
CA HIS A 240 1.82 -12.60 -11.69
C HIS A 240 1.16 -13.25 -10.45
N PRO A 241 0.34 -14.31 -10.62
CA PRO A 241 -0.42 -14.88 -9.52
C PRO A 241 0.51 -15.50 -8.47
N ARG A 242 0.49 -14.95 -7.25
CA ARG A 242 1.10 -15.56 -6.06
C ARG A 242 0.01 -16.26 -5.26
N LEU A 243 0.03 -17.59 -5.24
CA LEU A 243 -0.93 -18.36 -4.45
C LEU A 243 -0.59 -18.29 -2.97
N VAL A 244 -1.60 -17.93 -2.17
CA VAL A 244 -1.63 -18.18 -0.73
C VAL A 244 -2.10 -19.60 -0.52
N THR A 245 -1.34 -20.38 0.25
CA THR A 245 -1.69 -21.76 0.61
C THR A 245 -1.60 -21.95 2.13
N PRO A 246 -2.18 -23.01 2.72
CA PRO A 246 -2.09 -23.25 4.16
C PRO A 246 -0.67 -23.39 4.72
N ILE A 247 0.33 -23.62 3.86
CA ILE A 247 1.75 -23.78 4.24
C ILE A 247 2.66 -22.67 3.69
N ASP A 248 2.10 -21.74 2.90
CA ASP A 248 2.84 -20.67 2.22
C ASP A 248 1.96 -19.41 2.22
N PRO A 249 1.88 -18.69 3.37
CA PRO A 249 1.15 -17.44 3.46
C PRO A 249 1.84 -16.34 2.65
N LEU A 250 1.07 -15.34 2.22
CA LEU A 250 1.65 -14.13 1.64
C LEU A 250 2.04 -13.17 2.75
N GLU A 251 3.33 -12.82 2.81
CA GLU A 251 3.87 -11.82 3.73
C GLU A 251 4.46 -10.66 2.95
N VAL A 252 4.16 -9.43 3.39
CA VAL A 252 4.69 -8.19 2.80
C VAL A 252 5.06 -7.25 3.94
N GLU A 253 6.21 -6.60 3.84
CA GLU A 253 6.68 -5.62 4.81
C GLU A 253 7.09 -4.33 4.11
N SER A 254 6.78 -3.18 4.70
CA SER A 254 7.36 -1.89 4.33
C SER A 254 7.83 -1.18 5.59
N THR A 255 9.05 -0.64 5.55
CA THR A 255 9.60 0.19 6.63
C THR A 255 9.78 1.61 6.12
N TRP A 256 9.19 2.56 6.84
CA TRP A 256 9.32 3.98 6.58
C TRP A 256 10.25 4.58 7.63
N THR A 257 11.38 5.13 7.23
CA THR A 257 12.35 5.76 8.14
C THR A 257 12.46 7.24 7.82
N TRP A 258 12.57 8.09 8.83
CA TRP A 258 12.63 9.54 8.62
C TRP A 258 13.77 10.21 9.38
N ARG A 259 14.16 11.38 8.87
CA ARG A 259 15.01 12.34 9.57
C ARG A 259 14.61 13.76 9.20
N ARG A 260 14.79 14.68 10.14
CA ARG A 260 14.65 16.12 9.87
C ARG A 260 15.89 16.64 9.14
N LEU A 261 15.69 17.64 8.28
CA LEU A 261 16.75 18.28 7.49
C LEU A 261 17.16 19.64 8.06
#